data_AF-A0A2D5S4Y4-F1
#
_entry.id   AF-A0A2D5S4Y4-F1
#
_cell.length_a   1.000
_cell.length_b   1.000
_cell.length_c   1.000
_cell.angle_alpha   90.00
_cell.angle_beta   90.00
_cell.angle_gamma   90.00
#
_symmetry.space_group_name_H-M   'P 1'
#
loop_
_entity.id
_entity.type
_entity.pdbx_description
1 polymer ?
#
loop_
_entity_poly.entity_id
_entity_poly.type
_entity_poly.pdbx_seq_one_letter_code
_entity_poly.pdbx_strand_id
1 'polypeptide(L)'
;MTRPTRFSSFLGPCLALGMVVLSAWTPRSVLGSSGLGGDPVWEGLHLESFEFSTSPTDRNGPRSAMEWCRTEGRQVGNGFCPTGGAWRLGPGESIAASIRLTVDCGRIRIWTYVAGLDTTGSSIRLGVSDGGCGVQDGIQVPIQSTGGACVDLAIEDLAPTDGDAILVEWFNGGASVMLIDEVFVEGSDCDSAASHACCEVGAAGCIDEVTEACVCELDPFCCETAWDATCVATVSVGGCGDCGVDCLPGLSLDFGETYIPGGVCLAFPDLFEACDGAGPYLTTSGSCAGPDDVALRFGGGFPWSTIETRCLDLDQAGSARLRFQCETQPGVPGPVIEARLADGTLLEIARVPLAFDSGCRPIDVDLTPILGGGPFRLRFASGSSVADATRMDEIRIELDPPHDPCEIGTPGSSEPEIDACVCAIDVFCCEEGWDETCVAIAATICGACESIPSCGLNGPCDQVRPLPGCDDQSCCETTCGIDPYCCVIAWDAPCVSISNLECGSPSPDLDGDGIVGGADLGILLADWGRQGGPADLDRDGVVSGGDLGIMLASWG
;
A
#
# COMPACT_ATOMS: atom_id res chain seq x y z
N MET A 1 -14.53 47.75 50.38
CA MET A 1 -15.71 48.60 50.63
C MET A 1 -16.95 47.70 50.66
N THR A 2 -17.58 47.63 51.84
CA THR A 2 -19.02 47.38 52.09
C THR A 2 -19.78 46.25 51.36
N ARG A 3 -20.01 45.14 52.10
CA ARG A 3 -21.26 44.32 52.14
C ARG A 3 -22.49 45.20 52.54
N PRO A 4 -23.79 44.77 52.61
CA PRO A 4 -24.41 43.41 52.68
C PRO A 4 -25.82 43.26 51.97
N THR A 5 -26.51 42.10 51.98
CA THR A 5 -27.75 41.66 52.74
C THR A 5 -28.92 41.30 51.78
N ARG A 6 -29.43 40.06 51.72
CA ARG A 6 -30.46 39.34 52.52
C ARG A 6 -31.95 39.77 52.34
N PHE A 7 -32.76 38.76 51.99
CA PHE A 7 -34.14 38.40 52.46
C PHE A 7 -35.43 38.95 51.79
N SER A 8 -36.20 37.97 51.28
CA SER A 8 -37.62 37.62 51.54
C SER A 8 -38.81 38.29 50.82
N SER A 9 -39.59 37.40 50.16
CA SER A 9 -41.07 37.22 50.19
C SER A 9 -41.99 38.34 49.72
N PHE A 10 -42.98 38.01 48.86
CA PHE A 10 -44.43 38.12 49.15
C PHE A 10 -45.31 37.55 47.99
N LEU A 11 -46.45 36.97 48.37
CA LEU A 11 -47.47 36.28 47.57
C LEU A 11 -48.38 37.23 46.74
N GLY A 12 -48.74 36.79 45.52
CA GLY A 12 -50.02 36.88 44.75
C GLY A 12 -50.82 38.21 44.63
N PRO A 13 -51.92 38.30 43.84
CA PRO A 13 -52.56 37.33 42.93
C PRO A 13 -53.03 37.90 41.54
N CYS A 14 -53.53 36.98 40.68
CA CYS A 14 -54.63 37.10 39.69
C CYS A 14 -54.48 37.79 38.30
N LEU A 15 -54.94 37.00 37.31
CA LEU A 15 -55.77 37.32 36.12
C LEU A 15 -55.11 37.44 34.72
N ALA A 16 -55.10 36.28 34.05
CA ALA A 16 -55.57 35.98 32.69
C ALA A 16 -55.39 37.02 31.54
N LEU A 17 -54.58 36.64 30.56
CA LEU A 17 -54.92 36.78 29.14
C LEU A 17 -54.20 35.69 28.33
N GLY A 18 -54.96 34.94 27.53
CA GLY A 18 -54.47 33.80 26.76
C GLY A 18 -53.47 34.21 25.69
N MET A 19 -52.38 33.45 25.63
CA MET A 19 -51.47 33.42 24.50
C MET A 19 -51.08 31.96 24.29
N VAL A 20 -51.51 31.39 23.17
CA VAL A 20 -51.07 30.07 22.71
C VAL A 20 -49.58 30.20 22.42
N VAL A 21 -48.75 29.63 23.30
CA VAL A 21 -47.30 29.53 23.09
C VAL A 21 -47.06 28.24 22.34
N LEU A 22 -46.71 28.39 21.06
CA LEU A 22 -45.96 27.41 20.28
C LEU A 22 -44.69 27.06 21.07
N SER A 23 -44.58 25.82 21.54
CA SER A 23 -43.32 25.30 22.06
C SER A 23 -42.55 24.67 20.90
N ALA A 24 -41.35 25.20 20.71
CA ALA A 24 -40.39 24.79 19.71
C ALA A 24 -39.26 24.02 20.41
N TRP A 25 -38.94 22.83 19.88
CA TRP A 25 -37.61 22.17 19.79
C TRP A 25 -37.02 21.60 21.12
N THR A 26 -36.45 20.38 21.25
CA THR A 26 -35.84 19.33 20.40
C THR A 26 -35.83 17.98 21.19
N PRO A 27 -35.06 16.94 20.81
CA PRO A 27 -35.22 15.98 19.72
C PRO A 27 -35.78 14.63 20.24
N ARG A 28 -36.38 13.83 19.37
CA ARG A 28 -36.64 12.41 19.66
C ARG A 28 -36.02 11.56 18.56
N SER A 29 -34.69 11.65 18.46
CA SER A 29 -33.84 10.62 17.85
C SER A 29 -33.70 9.49 18.86
N VAL A 30 -34.67 8.59 18.85
CA VAL A 30 -34.53 7.24 19.40
C VAL A 30 -34.88 6.33 18.24
N LEU A 31 -33.85 5.70 17.67
CA LEU A 31 -34.00 4.49 16.87
C LEU A 31 -34.73 3.45 17.73
N GLY A 32 -35.79 2.88 17.18
CA GLY A 32 -36.79 2.10 17.90
C GLY A 32 -37.98 2.96 18.33
N SER A 33 -38.98 3.06 17.45
CA SER A 33 -40.31 3.45 17.91
C SER A 33 -40.79 2.39 18.90
N SER A 34 -40.80 2.72 20.19
CA SER A 34 -41.55 1.94 21.17
C SER A 34 -43.03 2.09 20.84
N GLY A 35 -43.53 1.19 19.98
CA GLY A 35 -44.95 1.03 19.74
C GLY A 35 -45.64 0.73 21.07
N LEU A 36 -46.71 1.46 21.35
CA LEU A 36 -47.61 1.18 22.46
C LEU A 36 -48.30 -0.17 22.18
N GLY A 37 -47.66 -1.27 22.60
CA GLY A 37 -48.23 -2.61 22.65
C GLY A 37 -48.76 -3.15 21.31
N GLY A 38 -47.89 -3.76 20.51
CA GLY A 38 -48.29 -4.60 19.38
C GLY A 38 -47.44 -4.47 18.12
N ASP A 39 -46.68 -3.39 17.98
CA ASP A 39 -45.83 -3.18 16.78
C ASP A 39 -44.49 -3.92 16.91
N PRO A 40 -44.01 -4.56 15.83
CA PRO A 40 -42.70 -5.21 15.83
C PRO A 40 -41.58 -4.19 15.97
N VAL A 41 -40.43 -4.65 16.47
CA VAL A 41 -39.20 -3.85 16.46
C VAL A 41 -38.69 -3.79 15.02
N TRP A 42 -38.44 -2.58 14.54
CA TRP A 42 -37.93 -2.33 13.20
C TRP A 42 -36.44 -2.01 13.27
N GLU A 43 -35.67 -2.67 12.41
CA GLU A 43 -34.23 -2.52 12.26
C GLU A 43 -33.91 -1.87 10.92
N GLY A 44 -32.98 -0.91 10.89
CA GLY A 44 -32.55 -0.26 9.65
C GLY A 44 -31.77 -1.22 8.76
N LEU A 45 -32.16 -1.31 7.49
CA LEU A 45 -31.49 -2.12 6.46
C LEU A 45 -30.75 -1.26 5.44
N HIS A 46 -31.27 -0.07 5.16
CA HIS A 46 -30.69 0.88 4.21
C HIS A 46 -31.21 2.31 4.47
N LEU A 47 -30.36 3.31 4.21
CA LEU A 47 -30.72 4.72 4.20
C LEU A 47 -30.15 5.37 2.93
N GLU A 48 -31.02 5.90 2.09
CA GLU A 48 -30.63 6.80 1.00
C GLU A 48 -30.93 8.25 1.40
N SER A 49 -29.89 9.10 1.39
CA SER A 49 -30.01 10.55 1.61
C SER A 49 -29.80 11.33 0.31
N PHE A 50 -30.62 12.35 0.08
CA PHE A 50 -30.54 13.24 -1.09
C PHE A 50 -29.82 14.57 -0.80
N GLU A 51 -29.11 14.68 0.31
CA GLU A 51 -28.47 15.92 0.75
C GLU A 51 -27.35 16.38 -0.20
N PHE A 52 -26.45 15.49 -0.59
CA PHE A 52 -25.23 15.84 -1.35
C PHE A 52 -25.10 15.17 -2.73
N SER A 53 -25.97 14.21 -3.05
CA SER A 53 -25.83 13.45 -4.29
C SER A 53 -26.48 14.14 -5.49
N THR A 54 -25.81 14.15 -6.65
CA THR A 54 -26.36 14.63 -7.92
C THR A 54 -27.34 13.63 -8.55
N SER A 55 -27.26 12.35 -8.17
CA SER A 55 -28.16 11.27 -8.56
C SER A 55 -28.15 10.17 -7.49
N PRO A 56 -29.28 9.50 -7.19
CA PRO A 56 -29.25 8.27 -6.43
C PRO A 56 -28.28 7.28 -7.09
N THR A 57 -27.54 6.56 -6.26
CA THR A 57 -26.52 5.59 -6.68
C THR A 57 -26.89 4.22 -6.14
N ASP A 58 -26.62 3.17 -6.92
CA ASP A 58 -26.78 1.80 -6.46
C ASP A 58 -25.86 1.53 -5.27
N ARG A 59 -26.38 0.85 -4.26
CA ARG A 59 -25.65 0.53 -3.04
C ARG A 59 -25.90 -0.91 -2.64
N ASN A 60 -24.81 -1.66 -2.55
CA ASN A 60 -24.82 -2.98 -1.96
C ASN A 60 -24.47 -2.87 -0.49
N GLY A 61 -25.42 -3.24 0.35
CA GLY A 61 -25.27 -3.32 1.78
C GLY A 61 -25.28 -4.77 2.27
N PRO A 62 -24.84 -4.98 3.51
CA PRO A 62 -24.71 -6.30 4.15
C PRO A 62 -26.05 -6.95 4.48
N ARG A 63 -27.10 -6.16 4.66
CA ARG A 63 -28.47 -6.59 4.98
C ARG A 63 -29.44 -6.38 3.81
N SER A 64 -29.08 -5.50 2.88
CA SER A 64 -29.83 -5.31 1.64
C SER A 64 -28.99 -4.65 0.55
N ALA A 65 -29.31 -4.93 -0.70
CA ALA A 65 -28.79 -4.24 -1.88
C ALA A 65 -29.91 -3.44 -2.53
N MET A 66 -29.71 -2.13 -2.73
CA MET A 66 -30.66 -1.23 -3.36
C MET A 66 -30.11 -0.74 -4.71
N GLU A 67 -30.85 -1.02 -5.78
CA GLU A 67 -30.51 -0.69 -7.17
C GLU A 67 -31.59 0.23 -7.75
N TRP A 68 -31.21 1.41 -8.20
CA TRP A 68 -32.12 2.39 -8.80
C TRP A 68 -32.35 2.05 -10.27
N CYS A 69 -33.54 1.57 -10.58
CA CYS A 69 -33.85 1.12 -11.92
C CYS A 69 -34.57 2.22 -12.74
N ARG A 70 -35.20 3.20 -12.07
CA ARG A 70 -35.81 4.38 -12.70
C ARG A 70 -35.48 5.64 -11.90
N THR A 71 -34.92 6.65 -12.56
CA THR A 71 -34.44 7.89 -11.92
C THR A 71 -34.93 9.15 -12.65
N GLU A 72 -36.23 9.29 -12.85
CA GLU A 72 -36.79 10.56 -13.35
C GLU A 72 -36.75 11.63 -12.25
N GLY A 73 -36.76 12.90 -12.66
CA GLY A 73 -36.61 14.02 -11.74
C GLY A 73 -35.16 14.51 -11.60
N ARG A 74 -34.86 15.18 -10.48
CA ARG A 74 -33.51 15.66 -10.15
C ARG A 74 -33.37 16.01 -8.69
N GLN A 75 -32.14 16.00 -8.18
CA GLN A 75 -31.85 16.57 -6.87
C GLN A 75 -32.03 18.09 -6.89
N VAL A 76 -32.58 18.62 -5.81
CA VAL A 76 -32.68 20.05 -5.54
C VAL A 76 -32.31 20.32 -4.09
N GLY A 77 -31.57 21.42 -3.86
CA GLY A 77 -31.53 22.01 -2.53
C GLY A 77 -32.94 22.47 -2.13
N ASN A 78 -33.38 22.15 -0.91
CA ASN A 78 -34.68 22.54 -0.40
C ASN A 78 -34.58 23.04 1.05
N GLY A 79 -35.56 23.82 1.49
CA GLY A 79 -35.71 24.21 2.90
C GLY A 79 -37.02 23.71 3.52
N PHE A 80 -37.63 22.69 2.92
CA PHE A 80 -38.94 22.16 3.32
C PHE A 80 -38.81 20.85 4.10
N CYS A 81 -37.83 20.00 3.79
CA CYS A 81 -37.53 18.74 4.49
C CYS A 81 -36.18 18.81 5.25
N PRO A 82 -35.94 17.92 6.23
CA PRO A 82 -34.95 18.13 7.29
C PRO A 82 -33.49 18.25 6.83
N THR A 83 -33.12 17.62 5.71
CA THR A 83 -31.72 17.45 5.30
C THR A 83 -31.18 18.55 4.39
N GLY A 84 -32.01 19.53 4.00
CA GLY A 84 -31.57 20.60 3.09
C GLY A 84 -31.50 20.20 1.61
N GLY A 85 -31.68 18.92 1.27
CA GLY A 85 -31.78 18.38 -0.10
C GLY A 85 -33.04 17.53 -0.28
N ALA A 86 -33.58 17.41 -1.50
CA ALA A 86 -34.63 16.44 -1.84
C ALA A 86 -34.54 16.03 -3.30
N TRP A 87 -35.16 14.90 -3.61
CA TRP A 87 -35.45 14.51 -4.97
C TRP A 87 -36.76 15.12 -5.47
N ARG A 88 -36.68 15.87 -6.57
CA ARG A 88 -37.80 16.60 -7.16
C ARG A 88 -38.41 15.84 -8.33
N LEU A 89 -39.67 15.46 -8.19
CA LEU A 89 -40.51 14.88 -9.23
C LEU A 89 -41.52 15.89 -9.78
N GLY A 90 -41.49 16.11 -11.09
CA GLY A 90 -42.49 16.84 -11.86
C GLY A 90 -43.76 16.03 -12.10
N PRO A 91 -44.83 16.66 -12.63
CA PRO A 91 -46.06 15.95 -13.00
C PRO A 91 -45.79 14.82 -14.00
N GLY A 92 -46.23 13.61 -13.65
CA GLY A 92 -46.05 12.39 -14.44
C GLY A 92 -44.69 11.70 -14.28
N GLU A 93 -43.77 12.26 -13.49
CA GLU A 93 -42.46 11.65 -13.24
C GLU A 93 -42.51 10.61 -12.11
N SER A 94 -41.60 9.65 -12.16
CA SER A 94 -41.45 8.57 -11.21
C SER A 94 -40.00 8.16 -10.96
N ILE A 95 -39.74 7.73 -9.74
CA ILE A 95 -38.47 7.14 -9.34
C ILE A 95 -38.75 5.79 -8.69
N ALA A 96 -37.92 4.79 -8.98
CA ALA A 96 -38.10 3.43 -8.46
C ALA A 96 -36.78 2.75 -8.18
N ALA A 97 -36.77 1.94 -7.12
CA ALA A 97 -35.63 1.16 -6.70
C ALA A 97 -36.03 -0.29 -6.43
N SER A 98 -35.15 -1.20 -6.82
CA SER A 98 -35.18 -2.62 -6.52
C SER A 98 -34.33 -2.87 -5.28
N ILE A 99 -34.89 -3.54 -4.28
CA ILE A 99 -34.26 -3.83 -2.99
C ILE A 99 -34.21 -5.34 -2.83
N ARG A 100 -33.01 -5.92 -2.80
CA ARG A 100 -32.80 -7.32 -2.43
C ARG A 100 -32.40 -7.40 -0.97
N LEU A 101 -33.07 -8.23 -0.20
CA LEU A 101 -32.64 -8.53 1.16
C LEU A 101 -31.55 -9.61 1.10
N THR A 102 -30.49 -9.43 1.89
CA THR A 102 -29.41 -10.43 2.05
C THR A 102 -29.53 -11.17 3.38
N VAL A 103 -30.50 -10.79 4.21
CA VAL A 103 -30.95 -11.49 5.42
C VAL A 103 -32.44 -11.78 5.29
N ASP A 104 -32.87 -12.91 5.84
CA ASP A 104 -34.29 -13.25 5.89
C ASP A 104 -34.98 -12.35 6.92
N CYS A 105 -35.99 -11.60 6.49
CA CYS A 105 -36.84 -10.79 7.36
C CYS A 105 -38.29 -11.27 7.29
N GLY A 106 -39.06 -11.08 8.36
CA GLY A 106 -40.49 -11.38 8.35
C GLY A 106 -41.31 -10.30 7.65
N ARG A 107 -40.96 -9.02 7.84
CA ARG A 107 -41.64 -7.87 7.21
C ARG A 107 -40.65 -6.81 6.78
N ILE A 108 -41.05 -5.98 5.83
CA ILE A 108 -40.31 -4.80 5.38
C ILE A 108 -41.17 -3.54 5.53
N ARG A 109 -40.51 -2.42 5.80
CA ARG A 109 -41.08 -1.07 5.80
C ARG A 109 -40.21 -0.14 4.99
N ILE A 110 -40.83 0.64 4.12
CA ILE A 110 -40.19 1.80 3.49
C ILE A 110 -40.78 3.05 4.11
N TRP A 111 -39.91 3.88 4.67
CA TRP A 111 -40.25 5.16 5.27
C TRP A 111 -39.57 6.29 4.51
N THR A 112 -40.29 7.37 4.21
CA THR A 112 -39.74 8.53 3.52
C THR A 112 -40.46 9.82 3.89
N TYR A 113 -39.78 10.94 3.72
CA TYR A 113 -40.38 12.26 3.79
C TYR A 113 -40.94 12.70 2.44
N VAL A 114 -42.15 13.24 2.43
CA VAL A 114 -42.81 13.70 1.21
C VAL A 114 -43.40 15.11 1.39
N ALA A 115 -43.28 15.96 0.37
CA ALA A 115 -43.93 17.27 0.32
C ALA A 115 -44.50 17.59 -1.06
N GLY A 116 -45.70 18.17 -1.11
CA GLY A 116 -46.33 18.61 -2.35
C GLY A 116 -47.57 19.49 -2.13
N LEU A 117 -47.86 20.39 -3.09
CA LEU A 117 -49.02 21.30 -3.03
C LEU A 117 -50.29 20.68 -3.62
N ASP A 118 -50.13 19.93 -4.70
CA ASP A 118 -51.15 19.10 -5.34
C ASP A 118 -50.49 17.80 -5.78
N THR A 119 -50.81 16.74 -5.05
CA THR A 119 -50.34 15.36 -5.27
C THR A 119 -51.51 14.46 -5.65
N THR A 120 -52.59 15.03 -6.22
CA THR A 120 -53.77 14.25 -6.62
C THR A 120 -53.39 13.17 -7.61
N GLY A 121 -53.52 11.90 -7.24
CA GLY A 121 -53.12 10.76 -8.08
C GLY A 121 -51.67 10.33 -7.92
N SER A 122 -50.89 11.00 -7.06
CA SER A 122 -49.55 10.56 -6.65
C SER A 122 -49.65 9.37 -5.68
N SER A 123 -48.67 8.48 -5.73
CA SER A 123 -48.65 7.28 -4.89
C SER A 123 -47.25 6.76 -4.66
N ILE A 124 -47.09 6.05 -3.54
CA ILE A 124 -46.00 5.12 -3.32
C ILE A 124 -46.52 3.70 -3.53
N ARG A 125 -45.74 2.86 -4.22
CA ARG A 125 -46.05 1.45 -4.48
C ARG A 125 -44.92 0.59 -3.97
N LEU A 126 -45.26 -0.54 -3.35
CA LEU A 126 -44.32 -1.53 -2.83
C LEU A 126 -44.83 -2.92 -3.22
N GLY A 127 -43.94 -3.80 -3.69
CA GLY A 127 -44.28 -5.20 -3.95
C GLY A 127 -43.12 -5.94 -4.59
N VAL A 128 -43.37 -7.13 -5.13
CA VAL A 128 -42.32 -7.96 -5.73
C VAL A 128 -41.89 -7.38 -7.07
N SER A 129 -40.59 -7.38 -7.37
CA SER A 129 -40.05 -6.93 -8.65
C SER A 129 -40.43 -7.88 -9.78
N ASP A 130 -40.79 -7.33 -10.95
CA ASP A 130 -41.02 -8.09 -12.17
C ASP A 130 -39.74 -8.51 -12.93
N GLY A 131 -38.57 -8.28 -12.34
CA GLY A 131 -37.26 -8.39 -12.99
C GLY A 131 -36.88 -7.15 -13.80
N GLY A 132 -37.71 -6.11 -13.79
CA GLY A 132 -37.45 -4.77 -14.30
C GLY A 132 -37.86 -3.70 -13.30
N CYS A 133 -38.45 -2.61 -13.78
CA CYS A 133 -38.95 -1.51 -12.94
C CYS A 133 -40.46 -1.54 -12.73
N GLY A 134 -41.06 -2.72 -12.69
CA GLY A 134 -42.47 -2.92 -12.40
C GLY A 134 -42.70 -3.62 -11.08
N VAL A 135 -43.75 -3.21 -10.37
CA VAL A 135 -44.24 -3.90 -9.17
C VAL A 135 -45.26 -4.97 -9.61
N GLN A 136 -44.97 -6.24 -9.32
CA GLN A 136 -45.91 -7.37 -9.32
C GLN A 136 -46.53 -7.54 -7.92
N ASP A 137 -47.84 -7.82 -7.87
CA ASP A 137 -48.57 -8.17 -6.63
C ASP A 137 -48.23 -7.30 -5.41
N GLY A 138 -48.32 -5.98 -5.58
CA GLY A 138 -47.93 -4.99 -4.57
C GLY A 138 -49.06 -4.13 -4.01
N ILE A 139 -48.75 -3.44 -2.92
CA ILE A 139 -49.61 -2.46 -2.25
C ILE A 139 -49.32 -1.06 -2.82
N GLN A 140 -50.36 -0.25 -2.96
CA GLN A 140 -50.25 1.14 -3.37
C GLN A 140 -50.90 2.06 -2.32
N VAL A 141 -50.14 3.03 -1.82
CA VAL A 141 -50.62 4.03 -0.87
C VAL A 141 -50.68 5.39 -1.56
N PRO A 142 -51.84 6.07 -1.55
CA PRO A 142 -51.98 7.39 -2.16
C PRO A 142 -51.28 8.47 -1.32
N ILE A 143 -50.52 9.34 -1.98
CA ILE A 143 -49.83 10.47 -1.34
C ILE A 143 -50.80 11.65 -1.28
N GLN A 144 -51.23 12.02 -0.08
CA GLN A 144 -52.13 13.16 0.13
C GLN A 144 -51.39 14.48 -0.05
N SER A 145 -52.10 15.52 -0.51
CA SER A 145 -51.51 16.86 -0.61
C SER A 145 -51.15 17.36 0.78
N THR A 146 -49.90 17.78 0.95
CA THR A 146 -49.36 18.25 2.23
C THR A 146 -49.44 19.77 2.38
N GLY A 147 -49.90 20.48 1.34
CA GLY A 147 -49.85 21.94 1.30
C GLY A 147 -48.43 22.50 1.37
N GLY A 148 -47.43 21.71 0.98
CA GLY A 148 -46.00 22.06 1.05
C GLY A 148 -45.34 21.79 2.41
N ALA A 149 -46.06 21.22 3.39
CA ALA A 149 -45.45 20.69 4.59
C ALA A 149 -44.72 19.37 4.28
N CYS A 150 -43.57 19.14 4.91
CA CYS A 150 -42.90 17.85 4.82
C CYS A 150 -43.54 16.89 5.83
N VAL A 151 -44.06 15.77 5.35
CA VAL A 151 -44.73 14.75 6.17
C VAL A 151 -44.04 13.41 6.01
N ASP A 152 -44.08 12.60 7.04
CA ASP A 152 -43.64 11.22 7.02
C ASP A 152 -44.67 10.33 6.33
N LEU A 153 -44.19 9.42 5.49
CA LEU A 153 -44.97 8.40 4.81
C LEU A 153 -44.28 7.05 4.95
N ALA A 154 -45.00 6.06 5.47
CA ALA A 154 -44.56 4.69 5.54
C ALA A 154 -45.45 3.77 4.68
N ILE A 155 -44.84 2.77 4.05
CA ILE A 155 -45.53 1.63 3.44
C ILE A 155 -44.85 0.34 3.94
N GLU A 156 -45.67 -0.66 4.29
CA GLU A 156 -45.21 -1.90 4.91
C GLU A 156 -45.81 -3.10 4.17
N ASP A 157 -45.04 -4.18 4.04
CA ASP A 157 -45.51 -5.45 3.49
C ASP A 157 -44.73 -6.64 4.09
N LEU A 158 -45.13 -7.86 3.75
CA LEU A 158 -44.33 -9.06 4.03
C LEU A 158 -43.03 -9.01 3.22
N ALA A 159 -41.92 -9.39 3.86
CA ALA A 159 -40.68 -9.57 3.13
C ALA A 159 -40.77 -10.86 2.28
N PRO A 160 -40.24 -10.86 1.05
CA PRO A 160 -40.25 -12.02 0.18
C PRO A 160 -39.37 -13.13 0.75
N THR A 161 -39.80 -14.38 0.55
CA THR A 161 -39.19 -15.57 1.19
C THR A 161 -38.22 -16.35 0.27
N ASP A 162 -38.13 -15.98 -1.01
CA ASP A 162 -37.38 -16.73 -2.03
C ASP A 162 -36.23 -15.91 -2.69
N GLY A 163 -35.73 -14.88 -2.01
CA GLY A 163 -34.66 -14.00 -2.54
C GLY A 163 -35.11 -13.08 -3.68
N ASP A 164 -36.42 -12.99 -3.93
CA ASP A 164 -37.01 -12.04 -4.86
C ASP A 164 -36.72 -10.60 -4.41
N ALA A 165 -36.41 -9.73 -5.38
CA ALA A 165 -36.23 -8.33 -5.10
C ALA A 165 -37.60 -7.66 -4.87
N ILE A 166 -37.64 -6.70 -3.97
CA ILE A 166 -38.79 -5.85 -3.69
C ILE A 166 -38.62 -4.58 -4.52
N LEU A 167 -39.65 -4.15 -5.25
CA LEU A 167 -39.63 -2.87 -5.93
C LEU A 167 -40.45 -1.84 -5.14
N VAL A 168 -39.84 -0.69 -4.89
CA VAL A 168 -40.54 0.51 -4.43
C VAL A 168 -40.57 1.57 -5.52
N GLU A 169 -41.73 2.18 -5.77
CA GLU A 169 -41.93 3.22 -6.78
C GLU A 169 -42.66 4.42 -6.16
N TRP A 170 -42.12 5.62 -6.37
CA TRP A 170 -42.80 6.89 -6.11
C TRP A 170 -43.22 7.51 -7.43
N PHE A 171 -44.51 7.76 -7.58
CA PHE A 171 -45.09 8.36 -8.78
C PHE A 171 -45.79 9.67 -8.43
N ASN A 172 -45.53 10.73 -9.20
CA ASN A 172 -46.24 12.00 -9.09
C ASN A 172 -47.37 12.11 -10.13
N GLY A 173 -48.61 11.86 -9.72
CA GLY A 173 -49.80 12.03 -10.56
C GLY A 173 -50.41 13.44 -10.51
N GLY A 174 -49.96 14.28 -9.57
CA GLY A 174 -50.50 15.62 -9.34
C GLY A 174 -50.07 16.65 -10.39
N ALA A 175 -50.74 17.81 -10.39
CA ALA A 175 -50.38 18.91 -11.29
C ALA A 175 -49.19 19.74 -10.80
N SER A 176 -48.70 19.49 -9.58
CA SER A 176 -47.59 20.23 -8.96
C SER A 176 -46.36 19.35 -8.75
N VAL A 177 -45.29 19.96 -8.26
CA VAL A 177 -44.06 19.24 -7.89
C VAL A 177 -44.28 18.45 -6.61
N MET A 178 -43.76 17.22 -6.61
CA MET A 178 -43.61 16.38 -5.42
C MET A 178 -42.13 16.28 -5.07
N LEU A 179 -41.81 16.45 -3.79
CA LEU A 179 -40.48 16.24 -3.24
C LEU A 179 -40.51 14.96 -2.41
N ILE A 180 -39.48 14.14 -2.55
CA ILE A 180 -39.17 13.05 -1.63
C ILE A 180 -37.80 13.32 -1.01
N ASP A 181 -37.69 13.06 0.28
CA ASP A 181 -36.45 13.19 1.04
C ASP A 181 -36.30 11.96 1.94
N GLU A 182 -35.05 11.60 2.22
CA GLU A 182 -34.60 10.41 2.95
C GLU A 182 -35.43 9.13 2.75
N VAL A 183 -34.87 8.13 2.08
CA VAL A 183 -35.52 6.82 1.95
C VAL A 183 -34.90 5.85 2.94
N PHE A 184 -35.68 5.44 3.94
CA PHE A 184 -35.31 4.41 4.90
C PHE A 184 -35.97 3.09 4.53
N VAL A 185 -35.17 2.04 4.50
CA VAL A 185 -35.60 0.65 4.37
C VAL A 185 -35.37 -0.01 5.71
N GLU A 186 -36.42 -0.58 6.28
CA GLU A 186 -36.39 -1.22 7.59
C GLU A 186 -36.99 -2.62 7.52
N GLY A 187 -36.47 -3.54 8.32
CA GLY A 187 -36.97 -4.91 8.43
C GLY A 187 -37.41 -5.22 9.86
N SER A 188 -38.30 -6.21 10.01
CA SER A 188 -38.65 -6.76 11.32
C SER A 188 -38.55 -8.28 11.31
N ASP A 189 -38.22 -8.86 12.47
CA ASP A 189 -37.92 -10.29 12.62
C ASP A 189 -36.86 -10.74 11.61
N CYS A 190 -35.78 -9.97 11.49
CA CYS A 190 -34.68 -10.27 10.60
C CYS A 190 -33.67 -11.19 11.27
N ASP A 191 -33.13 -12.14 10.50
CA ASP A 191 -31.97 -12.91 10.90
C ASP A 191 -30.77 -11.98 11.11
N SER A 192 -29.90 -12.36 12.05
CA SER A 192 -28.61 -11.69 12.21
C SER A 192 -27.80 -11.87 10.94
N ALA A 193 -27.37 -10.77 10.33
CA ALA A 193 -26.39 -10.81 9.25
C ALA A 193 -25.12 -11.55 9.69
N ALA A 194 -24.43 -12.17 8.73
CA ALA A 194 -23.18 -12.85 8.99
C ALA A 194 -22.15 -11.87 9.59
N SER A 195 -21.52 -12.27 10.70
CA SER A 195 -20.38 -11.55 11.29
C SER A 195 -19.23 -11.50 10.30
N HIS A 196 -18.57 -10.35 10.18
CA HIS A 196 -17.42 -10.13 9.29
C HIS A 196 -16.22 -9.57 10.05
N ALA A 197 -15.05 -9.53 9.39
CA ALA A 197 -13.87 -8.90 9.96
C ALA A 197 -14.07 -7.38 10.14
N CYS A 198 -13.47 -6.79 11.17
CA CYS A 198 -13.60 -5.34 11.44
C CYS A 198 -12.96 -4.44 10.37
N CYS A 199 -12.18 -5.04 9.48
CA CYS A 199 -11.47 -4.36 8.41
C CYS A 199 -12.11 -4.54 7.04
N GLU A 200 -13.32 -5.09 7.03
CA GLU A 200 -14.15 -5.24 5.85
C GLU A 200 -15.47 -4.51 6.09
N VAL A 201 -16.05 -3.97 5.02
CA VAL A 201 -17.40 -3.40 5.11
C VAL A 201 -18.42 -4.50 5.28
N GLY A 202 -19.43 -4.27 6.12
CA GLY A 202 -20.40 -5.29 6.45
C GLY A 202 -21.53 -4.79 7.34
N ALA A 203 -22.24 -5.74 7.96
CA ALA A 203 -23.37 -5.47 8.85
C ALA A 203 -22.93 -4.66 10.06
N ALA A 204 -23.89 -4.08 10.79
CA ALA A 204 -23.54 -3.40 12.02
C ALA A 204 -22.76 -4.34 12.97
N GLY A 205 -21.65 -3.85 13.52
CA GLY A 205 -20.70 -4.61 14.35
C GLY A 205 -19.61 -5.35 13.54
N CYS A 206 -18.73 -6.07 14.22
CA CYS A 206 -17.71 -6.92 13.57
C CYS A 206 -17.25 -8.06 14.49
N ILE A 207 -16.40 -8.97 14.01
CA ILE A 207 -16.06 -10.19 14.77
C ILE A 207 -15.12 -9.95 15.96
N ASP A 208 -14.37 -8.84 15.97
CA ASP A 208 -13.50 -8.48 17.10
C ASP A 208 -14.25 -7.56 18.06
N GLU A 209 -14.70 -8.12 19.18
CA GLU A 209 -15.48 -7.42 20.20
C GLU A 209 -14.74 -6.20 20.79
N VAL A 210 -13.40 -6.19 20.80
CA VAL A 210 -12.61 -5.08 21.36
C VAL A 210 -12.55 -3.92 20.36
N THR A 211 -12.25 -4.21 19.10
CA THR A 211 -12.25 -3.21 18.04
C THR A 211 -13.67 -2.69 17.77
N GLU A 212 -14.67 -3.57 17.74
CA GLU A 212 -16.08 -3.20 17.64
C GLU A 212 -16.44 -2.20 18.73
N ALA A 213 -16.27 -2.57 20.02
CA ALA A 213 -16.68 -1.71 21.13
C ALA A 213 -16.03 -0.31 21.07
N CYS A 214 -14.76 -0.23 20.67
CA CYS A 214 -14.07 1.04 20.52
C CYS A 214 -14.65 1.87 19.36
N VAL A 215 -14.85 1.26 18.18
CA VAL A 215 -15.43 1.98 17.03
C VAL A 215 -16.87 2.39 17.34
N CYS A 216 -17.67 1.56 18.01
CA CYS A 216 -19.03 1.90 18.44
C CYS A 216 -19.07 3.11 19.39
N GLU A 217 -18.07 3.28 20.26
CA GLU A 217 -17.98 4.45 21.14
C GLU A 217 -17.69 5.73 20.37
N LEU A 218 -16.94 5.64 19.26
CA LEU A 218 -16.60 6.77 18.41
C LEU A 218 -17.73 7.12 17.43
N ASP A 219 -18.35 6.10 16.83
CA ASP A 219 -19.45 6.22 15.91
C ASP A 219 -20.50 5.12 16.14
N PRO A 220 -21.62 5.46 16.83
CA PRO A 220 -22.73 4.52 17.06
C PRO A 220 -23.35 3.98 15.76
N PHE A 221 -23.22 4.70 14.64
CA PHE A 221 -23.72 4.23 13.34
C PHE A 221 -23.13 2.86 12.96
N CYS A 222 -21.86 2.63 13.29
CA CYS A 222 -21.15 1.39 12.98
C CYS A 222 -21.76 0.14 13.61
N CYS A 223 -22.49 0.31 14.71
CA CYS A 223 -23.02 -0.79 15.51
C CYS A 223 -24.56 -0.81 15.57
N GLU A 224 -25.19 0.29 15.17
CA GLU A 224 -26.66 0.38 15.09
C GLU A 224 -27.19 0.25 13.66
N THR A 225 -26.39 0.61 12.64
CA THR A 225 -26.87 0.70 11.26
C THR A 225 -26.05 -0.16 10.30
N ALA A 226 -24.75 0.10 10.15
CA ALA A 226 -23.88 -0.64 9.23
C ALA A 226 -22.41 -0.38 9.53
N TRP A 227 -21.56 -1.37 9.28
CA TRP A 227 -20.11 -1.21 9.31
C TRP A 227 -19.60 -0.81 7.93
N ASP A 228 -19.66 0.49 7.60
CA ASP A 228 -19.28 1.01 6.29
C ASP A 228 -17.79 1.38 6.16
N ALA A 229 -17.40 1.99 5.05
CA ALA A 229 -16.01 2.40 4.82
C ALA A 229 -15.51 3.44 5.84
N THR A 230 -16.41 4.24 6.42
CA THR A 230 -16.09 5.17 7.52
C THR A 230 -15.79 4.39 8.79
N CYS A 231 -16.54 3.33 9.07
CA CYS A 231 -16.30 2.44 10.21
C CYS A 231 -14.94 1.75 10.10
N VAL A 232 -14.61 1.19 8.92
CA VAL A 232 -13.29 0.58 8.65
C VAL A 232 -12.16 1.62 8.82
N ALA A 233 -12.33 2.84 8.30
CA ALA A 233 -11.35 3.91 8.47
C ALA A 233 -11.19 4.33 9.94
N THR A 234 -12.28 4.31 10.70
CA THR A 234 -12.31 4.64 12.14
C THR A 234 -11.54 3.61 12.97
N VAL A 235 -11.40 2.36 12.52
CA VAL A 235 -10.55 1.38 13.20
C VAL A 235 -9.12 1.93 13.36
N SER A 236 -8.51 2.39 12.28
CA SER A 236 -7.15 2.95 12.29
C SER A 236 -7.11 4.40 12.80
N VAL A 237 -7.97 5.28 12.28
CA VAL A 237 -7.95 6.73 12.63
C VAL A 237 -8.38 6.98 14.08
N GLY A 238 -9.32 6.18 14.58
CA GLY A 238 -9.82 6.23 15.95
C GLY A 238 -8.91 5.55 16.97
N GLY A 239 -7.86 4.83 16.51
CA GLY A 239 -6.96 4.08 17.39
C GLY A 239 -7.61 2.85 18.03
N CYS A 240 -8.64 2.29 17.41
CA CYS A 240 -9.39 1.11 17.87
C CYS A 240 -8.81 -0.23 17.41
N GLY A 241 -7.87 -0.16 16.47
CA GLY A 241 -7.12 -1.28 15.92
C GLY A 241 -6.23 -0.77 14.80
N ASP A 242 -5.64 -1.69 14.06
CA ASP A 242 -5.02 -1.38 12.78
C ASP A 242 -5.61 -2.33 11.77
N CYS A 243 -6.29 -1.78 10.77
CA CYS A 243 -6.86 -2.61 9.74
C CYS A 243 -5.86 -3.13 8.73
N GLY A 244 -4.59 -2.76 8.86
CA GLY A 244 -3.64 -2.94 7.79
C GLY A 244 -4.13 -2.10 6.62
N VAL A 245 -3.32 -1.15 6.20
CA VAL A 245 -3.35 -0.87 4.77
C VAL A 245 -2.93 -2.18 4.11
N ASP A 246 -3.74 -2.78 3.24
CA ASP A 246 -3.26 -3.77 2.27
C ASP A 246 -2.15 -3.05 1.49
N CYS A 247 -0.93 -3.09 2.02
CA CYS A 247 0.21 -2.44 1.44
C CYS A 247 0.55 -3.24 0.21
N LEU A 248 0.85 -2.52 -0.86
CA LEU A 248 1.23 -3.12 -2.11
C LEU A 248 2.53 -3.90 -1.89
N PRO A 249 2.61 -5.18 -2.31
CA PRO A 249 3.83 -5.99 -2.20
C PRO A 249 4.90 -5.57 -3.22
N GLY A 250 4.63 -4.55 -4.02
CA GLY A 250 5.47 -4.05 -5.09
C GLY A 250 4.78 -2.93 -5.87
N LEU A 251 5.47 -2.39 -6.86
CA LEU A 251 4.95 -1.35 -7.74
C LEU A 251 5.39 -1.65 -9.17
N SER A 252 4.49 -1.61 -10.14
CA SER A 252 4.80 -1.71 -11.57
C SER A 252 3.73 -0.99 -12.37
N LEU A 253 4.14 -0.02 -13.19
CA LEU A 253 3.24 0.83 -13.94
C LEU A 253 3.94 1.43 -15.17
N ASP A 254 3.34 1.23 -16.33
CA ASP A 254 3.70 1.81 -17.65
C ASP A 254 2.70 2.90 -18.11
N PHE A 255 1.73 3.25 -17.27
CA PHE A 255 0.61 4.17 -17.54
C PHE A 255 -0.28 3.83 -18.77
N GLY A 256 0.00 2.74 -19.48
CA GLY A 256 -0.74 2.21 -20.62
C GLY A 256 -0.67 3.05 -21.91
N GLU A 257 -1.46 2.64 -22.90
CA GLU A 257 -1.46 3.25 -24.25
C GLU A 257 -2.51 4.37 -24.41
N THR A 258 -3.48 4.48 -23.50
CA THR A 258 -4.63 5.39 -23.64
C THR A 258 -4.57 6.54 -22.62
N TYR A 259 -4.62 7.78 -23.11
CA TYR A 259 -4.67 8.95 -22.25
C TYR A 259 -5.96 9.01 -21.41
N ILE A 260 -5.80 9.08 -20.08
CA ILE A 260 -6.90 9.24 -19.12
C ILE A 260 -6.91 10.69 -18.61
N PRO A 261 -8.00 11.46 -18.82
CA PRO A 261 -8.13 12.80 -18.24
C PRO A 261 -8.44 12.71 -16.73
N GLY A 262 -7.91 13.64 -15.94
CA GLY A 262 -8.20 13.73 -14.50
C GLY A 262 -6.98 13.72 -13.58
N GLY A 263 -5.78 13.51 -14.12
CA GLY A 263 -4.56 13.41 -13.31
C GLY A 263 -4.35 11.99 -12.76
N VAL A 264 -3.14 11.72 -12.28
CA VAL A 264 -2.68 10.34 -12.07
C VAL A 264 -3.38 9.65 -10.90
N CYS A 265 -3.62 10.33 -9.79
CA CYS A 265 -4.33 9.73 -8.65
C CYS A 265 -5.79 9.35 -8.97
N LEU A 266 -6.47 10.07 -9.87
CA LEU A 266 -7.81 9.67 -10.33
C LEU A 266 -7.77 8.51 -11.32
N ALA A 267 -6.71 8.40 -12.10
CA ALA A 267 -6.52 7.32 -13.07
C ALA A 267 -6.09 6.00 -12.43
N PHE A 268 -5.30 6.06 -11.34
CA PHE A 268 -4.72 4.90 -10.66
C PHE A 268 -4.90 4.96 -9.13
N PRO A 269 -6.14 4.98 -8.62
CA PRO A 269 -6.42 5.10 -7.18
C PRO A 269 -5.96 3.88 -6.35
N ASP A 270 -5.75 2.74 -7.01
CA ASP A 270 -5.23 1.53 -6.37
C ASP A 270 -3.71 1.58 -6.15
N LEU A 271 -3.00 2.51 -6.79
CA LEU A 271 -1.55 2.65 -6.70
C LEU A 271 -1.10 3.91 -5.96
N PHE A 272 -1.89 4.99 -6.03
CA PHE A 272 -1.53 6.29 -5.45
C PHE A 272 -2.65 6.84 -4.58
N GLU A 273 -2.29 7.33 -3.38
CA GLU A 273 -3.25 7.87 -2.40
C GLU A 273 -3.23 9.40 -2.31
N ALA A 274 -2.15 10.05 -2.73
CA ALA A 274 -2.05 11.51 -2.66
C ALA A 274 -1.35 12.12 -3.87
N CYS A 275 -1.93 13.19 -4.40
CA CYS A 275 -1.36 14.04 -5.43
C CYS A 275 -1.50 15.50 -4.98
N ASP A 276 -0.39 16.21 -4.80
CA ASP A 276 -0.38 17.63 -4.40
C ASP A 276 0.21 18.52 -5.49
N GLY A 277 -0.21 19.79 -5.50
CA GLY A 277 0.31 20.81 -6.42
C GLY A 277 -0.44 20.86 -7.74
N ALA A 278 0.16 21.53 -8.73
CA ALA A 278 -0.38 21.56 -10.08
C ALA A 278 0.01 20.27 -10.80
N GLY A 279 -0.95 19.38 -11.04
CA GLY A 279 -0.65 18.02 -11.50
C GLY A 279 -0.06 17.15 -10.38
N PRO A 280 0.29 15.88 -10.65
CA PRO A 280 0.75 15.42 -11.95
C PRO A 280 -0.34 14.89 -12.88
N TYR A 281 -0.03 14.96 -14.18
CA TYR A 281 -0.93 14.61 -15.27
C TYR A 281 -0.37 13.46 -16.08
N LEU A 282 -1.20 12.87 -16.93
CA LEU A 282 -0.73 11.98 -17.99
C LEU A 282 -0.38 12.79 -19.25
N THR A 283 0.53 12.28 -20.07
CA THR A 283 0.92 12.90 -21.35
C THR A 283 1.24 11.83 -22.38
N THR A 284 0.89 12.07 -23.65
CA THR A 284 1.29 11.26 -24.83
C THR A 284 2.33 11.98 -25.68
N SER A 285 2.97 13.00 -25.09
CA SER A 285 3.96 13.85 -25.75
C SER A 285 5.21 13.94 -24.89
N GLY A 286 6.38 13.75 -25.49
CA GLY A 286 7.67 13.73 -24.80
C GLY A 286 8.64 12.79 -25.53
N SER A 287 9.83 12.57 -24.96
CA SER A 287 10.69 11.46 -25.37
C SER A 287 10.47 10.19 -24.55
N CYS A 288 9.94 10.32 -23.33
CA CYS A 288 9.41 9.20 -22.54
C CYS A 288 7.92 8.99 -22.74
N ALA A 289 7.30 9.52 -23.81
CA ALA A 289 5.88 9.37 -24.06
C ALA A 289 5.61 9.45 -25.56
N GLY A 290 4.63 8.67 -26.03
CA GLY A 290 4.22 8.62 -27.43
C GLY A 290 2.70 8.54 -27.60
N PRO A 291 2.23 8.49 -28.86
CA PRO A 291 0.81 8.35 -29.18
C PRO A 291 0.16 7.09 -28.60
N ASP A 292 0.95 6.04 -28.44
CA ASP A 292 0.55 4.71 -27.94
C ASP A 292 1.29 4.38 -26.62
N ASP A 293 1.83 5.39 -25.93
CA ASP A 293 2.70 5.21 -24.76
C ASP A 293 2.55 6.43 -23.82
N VAL A 294 1.74 6.30 -22.78
CA VAL A 294 1.42 7.40 -21.89
C VAL A 294 2.46 7.49 -20.79
N ALA A 295 2.83 8.71 -20.39
CA ALA A 295 3.73 8.91 -19.25
C ALA A 295 3.16 9.86 -18.21
N LEU A 296 3.70 9.79 -17.00
CA LEU A 296 3.55 10.80 -15.97
C LEU A 296 4.22 12.10 -16.43
N ARG A 297 3.57 13.23 -16.16
CA ARG A 297 4.13 14.56 -16.32
C ARG A 297 3.88 15.40 -15.06
N PHE A 298 4.95 15.90 -14.47
CA PHE A 298 4.84 16.88 -13.38
C PHE A 298 4.36 18.23 -13.92
N GLY A 299 3.53 18.92 -13.14
CA GLY A 299 3.23 20.32 -13.42
C GLY A 299 4.26 21.26 -12.79
N GLY A 300 4.30 22.47 -13.31
CA GLY A 300 5.13 23.56 -12.79
C GLY A 300 4.46 24.35 -11.68
N GLY A 301 5.24 25.21 -11.04
CA GLY A 301 4.78 26.16 -10.04
C GLY A 301 5.05 25.74 -8.59
N PHE A 302 4.46 26.51 -7.68
CA PHE A 302 4.44 26.23 -6.25
C PHE A 302 2.97 26.17 -5.78
N PRO A 303 2.58 25.22 -4.92
CA PRO A 303 3.40 24.13 -4.38
C PRO A 303 3.87 23.16 -5.47
N TRP A 304 4.98 22.47 -5.21
CA TRP A 304 5.57 21.53 -6.17
C TRP A 304 4.58 20.41 -6.49
N SER A 305 4.55 19.98 -7.75
CA SER A 305 3.78 18.82 -8.18
C SER A 305 4.38 17.55 -7.56
N THR A 306 3.56 16.77 -6.87
CA THR A 306 3.99 15.54 -6.20
C THR A 306 2.95 14.44 -6.34
N ILE A 307 3.41 13.20 -6.29
CA ILE A 307 2.57 12.00 -6.23
C ILE A 307 3.14 11.03 -5.21
N GLU A 308 2.28 10.47 -4.36
CA GLU A 308 2.62 9.54 -3.31
C GLU A 308 1.87 8.22 -3.54
N THR A 309 2.61 7.12 -3.52
CA THR A 309 2.04 5.78 -3.63
C THR A 309 1.15 5.49 -2.43
N ARG A 310 0.23 4.54 -2.59
CA ARG A 310 -0.28 3.81 -1.44
C ARG A 310 0.87 3.18 -0.64
N CYS A 311 0.56 2.72 0.56
CA CYS A 311 1.50 1.95 1.36
C CYS A 311 2.12 0.80 0.54
N LEU A 312 3.43 0.61 0.70
CA LEU A 312 4.25 -0.48 0.17
C LEU A 312 4.79 -1.28 1.35
N ASP A 313 4.69 -2.60 1.29
CA ASP A 313 5.29 -3.52 2.24
C ASP A 313 6.17 -4.50 1.47
N LEU A 314 7.48 -4.32 1.62
CA LEU A 314 8.51 -5.09 0.93
C LEU A 314 9.34 -5.92 1.94
N ASP A 315 8.81 -6.18 3.15
CA ASP A 315 9.57 -6.79 4.25
C ASP A 315 10.05 -8.23 3.97
N GLN A 316 9.55 -8.85 2.89
CA GLN A 316 10.00 -10.17 2.45
C GLN A 316 11.19 -10.12 1.47
N ALA A 317 11.57 -8.95 0.98
CA ALA A 317 12.69 -8.80 0.03
C ALA A 317 14.02 -8.57 0.76
N GLY A 318 15.09 -9.19 0.28
CA GLY A 318 16.46 -8.95 0.74
C GLY A 318 17.06 -7.67 0.13
N SER A 319 16.63 -7.29 -1.07
CA SER A 319 16.99 -6.02 -1.72
C SER A 319 15.87 -5.49 -2.61
N ALA A 320 15.88 -4.19 -2.89
CA ALA A 320 14.86 -3.56 -3.72
C ALA A 320 15.44 -2.40 -4.55
N ARG A 321 15.12 -2.37 -5.84
CA ARG A 321 15.54 -1.32 -6.78
C ARG A 321 14.33 -0.68 -7.45
N LEU A 322 14.20 0.63 -7.31
CA LEU A 322 13.22 1.43 -8.05
C LEU A 322 13.82 1.81 -9.40
N ARG A 323 13.20 1.33 -10.48
CA ARG A 323 13.57 1.68 -11.86
C ARG A 323 12.45 2.45 -12.53
N PHE A 324 12.83 3.44 -13.32
CA PHE A 324 11.91 4.19 -14.17
C PHE A 324 12.65 4.88 -15.31
N GLN A 325 11.93 5.22 -16.36
CA GLN A 325 12.40 6.09 -17.43
C GLN A 325 12.12 7.55 -17.07
N CYS A 326 13.05 8.45 -17.34
CA CYS A 326 12.89 9.86 -17.02
C CYS A 326 13.42 10.78 -18.12
N GLU A 327 12.63 11.79 -18.46
CA GLU A 327 13.01 12.91 -19.32
C GLU A 327 12.93 14.20 -18.49
N THR A 328 13.97 15.02 -18.56
CA THR A 328 14.01 16.36 -17.95
C THR A 328 14.32 17.41 -18.99
N GLN A 329 13.92 18.66 -18.77
CA GLN A 329 14.42 19.78 -19.57
C GLN A 329 15.94 19.95 -19.36
N PRO A 330 16.70 20.32 -20.41
CA PRO A 330 18.13 20.61 -20.29
C PRO A 330 18.41 21.65 -19.20
N GLY A 331 19.24 21.28 -18.22
CA GLY A 331 19.62 22.15 -17.10
C GLY A 331 18.57 22.28 -15.99
N VAL A 332 17.49 21.50 -16.03
CA VAL A 332 16.48 21.42 -14.95
C VAL A 332 16.75 20.15 -14.13
N PRO A 333 16.78 20.23 -12.79
CA PRO A 333 16.94 19.04 -11.95
C PRO A 333 15.72 18.12 -12.10
N GLY A 334 15.96 16.81 -12.11
CA GLY A 334 14.89 15.82 -12.18
C GLY A 334 14.17 15.65 -10.84
N PRO A 335 13.23 14.69 -10.76
CA PRO A 335 12.42 14.50 -9.57
C PRO A 335 13.25 14.07 -8.36
N VAL A 336 12.72 14.38 -7.18
CA VAL A 336 13.20 13.91 -5.89
C VAL A 336 12.38 12.70 -5.50
N ILE A 337 13.06 11.62 -5.12
CA ILE A 337 12.48 10.38 -4.64
C ILE A 337 12.59 10.39 -3.12
N GLU A 338 11.44 10.42 -2.46
CA GLU A 338 11.33 10.45 -1.02
C GLU A 338 10.58 9.20 -0.54
N ALA A 339 10.90 8.70 0.65
CA ALA A 339 10.16 7.65 1.33
C ALA A 339 9.52 8.22 2.60
N ARG A 340 8.20 8.09 2.73
CA ARG A 340 7.49 8.33 3.99
C ARG A 340 7.44 7.02 4.76
N LEU A 341 8.19 6.94 5.84
CA LEU A 341 8.28 5.76 6.71
C LEU A 341 7.01 5.61 7.57
N ALA A 342 6.84 4.44 8.19
CA ALA A 342 5.69 4.12 9.04
C ALA A 342 5.47 5.12 10.20
N ASP A 343 6.53 5.74 10.71
CA ASP A 343 6.48 6.76 11.77
C ASP A 343 6.14 8.18 11.25
N GLY A 344 5.90 8.32 9.94
CA GLY A 344 5.62 9.58 9.26
C GLY A 344 6.86 10.36 8.84
N THR A 345 8.07 9.90 9.16
CA THR A 345 9.33 10.51 8.75
C THR A 345 9.45 10.50 7.22
N LEU A 346 9.81 11.64 6.64
CA LEU A 346 10.07 11.77 5.20
C LEU A 346 11.59 11.79 4.94
N LEU A 347 12.09 10.79 4.23
CA LEU A 347 13.50 10.60 3.90
C LEU A 347 13.73 10.81 2.40
N GLU A 348 14.62 11.71 2.01
CA GLU A 348 15.08 11.82 0.61
C GLU A 348 16.02 10.65 0.30
N ILE A 349 15.59 9.73 -0.57
CA ILE A 349 16.35 8.54 -0.98
C ILE A 349 17.29 8.88 -2.12
N ALA A 350 16.78 9.61 -3.11
CA ALA A 350 17.55 9.98 -4.29
C ALA A 350 17.03 11.26 -4.92
N ARG A 351 17.92 11.90 -5.68
CA ARG A 351 17.59 13.03 -6.54
C ARG A 351 18.08 12.75 -7.94
N VAL A 352 17.16 12.77 -8.90
CA VAL A 352 17.52 12.53 -10.30
C VAL A 352 18.49 13.62 -10.77
N PRO A 353 19.69 13.27 -11.25
CA PRO A 353 20.70 14.24 -11.66
C PRO A 353 20.19 15.17 -12.77
N LEU A 354 20.77 16.37 -12.87
CA LEU A 354 20.50 17.24 -14.02
C LEU A 354 20.90 16.54 -15.33
N ALA A 355 20.08 16.64 -16.36
CA ALA A 355 20.44 16.25 -17.72
C ALA A 355 20.68 17.48 -18.59
N PHE A 356 21.57 17.35 -19.57
CA PHE A 356 21.83 18.39 -20.58
C PHE A 356 21.25 18.05 -21.96
N ASP A 357 20.82 16.79 -22.12
CA ASP A 357 20.11 16.31 -23.30
C ASP A 357 18.65 16.03 -22.94
N SER A 358 17.72 16.26 -23.87
CA SER A 358 16.27 16.08 -23.67
C SER A 358 15.80 14.66 -23.98
N GLY A 359 16.65 13.66 -23.74
CA GLY A 359 16.34 12.27 -24.03
C GLY A 359 15.72 11.56 -22.83
N CYS A 360 14.88 10.57 -23.12
CA CYS A 360 14.41 9.62 -22.12
C CYS A 360 15.57 8.70 -21.72
N ARG A 361 15.81 8.57 -20.41
CA ARG A 361 16.91 7.76 -19.89
C ARG A 361 16.46 6.93 -18.69
N PRO A 362 17.07 5.75 -18.49
CA PRO A 362 16.79 4.93 -17.32
C PRO A 362 17.37 5.60 -16.06
N ILE A 363 16.60 5.54 -14.99
CA ILE A 363 16.99 5.89 -13.64
C ILE A 363 16.85 4.65 -12.77
N ASP A 364 17.81 4.47 -11.87
CA ASP A 364 17.87 3.37 -10.92
C ASP A 364 18.18 3.94 -9.53
N VAL A 365 17.35 3.58 -8.55
CA VAL A 365 17.41 4.05 -7.16
C VAL A 365 17.39 2.84 -6.23
N ASP A 366 18.38 2.77 -5.34
CA ASP A 366 18.46 1.73 -4.32
C ASP A 366 17.49 2.01 -3.16
N LEU A 367 16.52 1.12 -2.96
CA LEU A 367 15.58 1.14 -1.84
C LEU A 367 16.00 0.19 -0.71
N THR A 368 17.03 -0.62 -0.91
CA THR A 368 17.51 -1.59 0.10
C THR A 368 17.75 -0.96 1.48
N PRO A 369 18.30 0.28 1.61
CA PRO A 369 18.55 0.89 2.92
C PRO A 369 17.30 1.19 3.77
N ILE A 370 16.10 1.16 3.19
CA ILE A 370 14.84 1.41 3.91
C ILE A 370 14.02 0.14 4.17
N LEU A 371 14.48 -1.01 3.69
CA LEU A 371 13.83 -2.30 3.96
C LEU A 371 13.94 -2.68 5.45
N GLY A 372 12.95 -3.42 5.96
CA GLY A 372 12.89 -3.84 7.37
C GLY A 372 12.51 -2.72 8.35
N GLY A 373 12.22 -1.51 7.86
CA GLY A 373 11.67 -0.39 8.63
C GLY A 373 10.14 -0.44 8.80
N GLY A 374 9.50 -1.51 8.32
CA GLY A 374 8.06 -1.63 8.18
C GLY A 374 7.54 -0.91 6.93
N PRO A 375 6.20 -0.88 6.75
CA PRO A 375 5.61 -0.36 5.53
C PRO A 375 5.88 1.13 5.31
N PHE A 376 6.08 1.54 4.06
CA PHE A 376 6.44 2.91 3.68
C PHE A 376 5.66 3.37 2.44
N ARG A 377 5.74 4.65 2.09
CA ARG A 377 5.17 5.20 0.85
C ARG A 377 6.26 5.88 0.05
N LEU A 378 6.29 5.68 -1.26
CA LEU A 378 7.18 6.42 -2.14
C LEU A 378 6.49 7.70 -2.59
N ARG A 379 7.18 8.83 -2.42
CA ARG A 379 6.75 10.14 -2.87
C ARG A 379 7.71 10.63 -3.95
N PHE A 380 7.16 10.93 -5.11
CA PHE A 380 7.87 11.52 -6.23
C PHE A 380 7.53 13.01 -6.28
N ALA A 381 8.52 13.86 -6.03
CA ALA A 381 8.34 15.30 -6.03
C ALA A 381 9.09 15.94 -7.21
N SER A 382 8.45 16.90 -7.89
CA SER A 382 9.14 17.70 -8.90
C SER A 382 10.37 18.39 -8.29
N GLY A 383 11.52 18.25 -8.95
CA GLY A 383 12.78 18.85 -8.48
C GLY A 383 12.87 20.36 -8.64
N SER A 384 11.91 20.99 -9.32
CA SER A 384 11.91 22.43 -9.59
C SER A 384 10.51 22.97 -9.89
N SER A 385 10.27 24.24 -9.56
CA SER A 385 9.05 24.95 -9.96
C SER A 385 8.94 25.17 -11.47
N VAL A 386 10.02 24.96 -12.23
CA VAL A 386 10.04 25.00 -13.70
C VAL A 386 10.22 23.61 -14.33
N ALA A 387 10.08 22.53 -13.57
CA ALA A 387 10.18 21.15 -14.08
C ALA A 387 8.88 20.63 -14.72
N ASP A 388 8.07 21.52 -15.31
CA ASP A 388 6.74 21.22 -15.87
C ASP A 388 6.77 20.37 -17.15
N ALA A 389 7.96 20.04 -17.63
CA ALA A 389 8.22 19.12 -18.73
C ALA A 389 8.99 17.87 -18.29
N THR A 390 9.12 17.64 -16.99
CA THR A 390 9.67 16.39 -16.47
C THR A 390 8.66 15.29 -16.67
N ARG A 391 9.09 14.21 -17.32
CA ARG A 391 8.26 13.02 -17.55
C ARG A 391 8.89 11.81 -16.91
N MET A 392 8.04 10.93 -16.42
CA MET A 392 8.43 9.64 -15.88
C MET A 392 7.56 8.56 -16.46
N ASP A 393 8.17 7.43 -16.73
CA ASP A 393 7.48 6.27 -17.28
C ASP A 393 8.11 4.97 -16.78
N GLU A 394 7.45 3.84 -17.01
CA GLU A 394 7.97 2.50 -16.70
C GLU A 394 8.41 2.35 -15.23
N ILE A 395 7.60 2.91 -14.31
CA ILE A 395 7.89 2.92 -12.89
C ILE A 395 7.69 1.52 -12.33
N ARG A 396 8.75 0.91 -11.83
CA ARG A 396 8.68 -0.41 -11.20
C ARG A 396 9.68 -0.57 -10.05
N ILE A 397 9.30 -1.37 -9.07
CA ILE A 397 10.18 -1.86 -8.03
C ILE A 397 10.53 -3.31 -8.37
N GLU A 398 11.81 -3.55 -8.64
CA GLU A 398 12.35 -4.89 -8.78
C GLU A 398 12.86 -5.35 -7.41
N LEU A 399 12.28 -6.42 -6.89
CA LEU A 399 12.70 -7.07 -5.65
C LEU A 399 13.73 -8.13 -5.96
N ASP A 400 14.76 -8.20 -5.13
CA ASP A 400 15.87 -9.15 -5.24
C ASP A 400 16.43 -9.26 -6.66
N PRO A 401 16.70 -8.13 -7.36
CA PRO A 401 17.19 -8.19 -8.72
C PRO A 401 18.56 -8.88 -8.76
N PRO A 402 18.86 -9.64 -9.82
CA PRO A 402 20.15 -10.27 -9.98
C PRO A 402 21.27 -9.22 -9.94
N HIS A 403 22.30 -9.46 -9.15
CA HIS A 403 23.43 -8.55 -8.94
C HIS A 403 24.67 -9.00 -9.72
N ASP A 404 25.75 -8.23 -9.72
CA ASP A 404 27.01 -8.65 -10.35
C ASP A 404 27.50 -9.97 -9.69
N PRO A 405 27.92 -11.00 -10.46
CA PRO A 405 28.36 -12.28 -9.90
C PRO A 405 29.55 -12.16 -8.93
N CYS A 406 30.27 -11.04 -8.96
CA CYS A 406 31.42 -10.76 -8.12
C CYS A 406 31.10 -9.96 -6.86
N GLU A 407 29.83 -9.69 -6.60
CA GLU A 407 29.32 -9.04 -5.39
C GLU A 407 28.48 -10.02 -4.56
N ILE A 408 28.52 -9.87 -3.24
CA ILE A 408 27.65 -10.60 -2.31
C ILE A 408 26.25 -9.99 -2.38
N GLY A 409 25.21 -10.82 -2.42
CA GLY A 409 23.85 -10.33 -2.53
C GLY A 409 22.77 -11.41 -2.41
N THR A 410 21.63 -11.12 -3.02
CA THR A 410 20.46 -12.01 -3.07
C THR A 410 20.72 -13.25 -3.93
N PRO A 411 19.90 -14.29 -3.87
CA PRO A 411 20.13 -15.49 -4.68
C PRO A 411 20.24 -15.18 -6.17
N GLY A 412 21.25 -15.77 -6.81
CA GLY A 412 21.54 -15.67 -8.23
C GLY A 412 22.30 -14.41 -8.67
N SER A 413 22.71 -14.38 -9.94
CA SER A 413 23.48 -13.26 -10.51
C SER A 413 22.96 -12.77 -11.86
N SER A 414 23.36 -11.56 -12.23
CA SER A 414 22.98 -10.85 -13.46
C SER A 414 23.60 -11.43 -14.74
N GLU A 415 24.51 -12.39 -14.61
CA GLU A 415 25.17 -13.09 -15.71
C GLU A 415 24.63 -14.53 -15.81
N PRO A 416 23.64 -14.82 -16.70
CA PRO A 416 22.89 -16.07 -16.69
C PRO A 416 23.75 -17.33 -16.89
N GLU A 417 24.88 -17.21 -17.60
CA GLU A 417 25.81 -18.32 -17.79
C GLU A 417 26.61 -18.64 -16.53
N ILE A 418 27.00 -17.59 -15.78
CA ILE A 418 27.70 -17.72 -14.49
C ILE A 418 26.72 -18.22 -13.43
N ASP A 419 25.54 -17.62 -13.37
CA ASP A 419 24.43 -18.03 -12.51
C ASP A 419 24.14 -19.53 -12.64
N ALA A 420 23.85 -20.01 -13.86
CA ALA A 420 23.58 -21.41 -14.10
C ALA A 420 24.73 -22.34 -13.71
N CYS A 421 25.98 -21.90 -13.84
CA CYS A 421 27.16 -22.66 -13.42
C CYS A 421 27.26 -22.74 -11.89
N VAL A 422 27.14 -21.61 -11.20
CA VAL A 422 27.21 -21.55 -9.74
C VAL A 422 26.07 -22.34 -9.11
N CYS A 423 24.82 -22.17 -9.60
CA CYS A 423 23.65 -22.93 -9.14
C CYS A 423 23.81 -24.45 -9.27
N ALA A 424 24.52 -24.91 -10.30
CA ALA A 424 24.74 -26.34 -10.53
C ALA A 424 25.74 -26.94 -9.52
N ILE A 425 26.57 -26.09 -8.91
CA ILE A 425 27.60 -26.49 -7.94
C ILE A 425 27.05 -26.39 -6.52
N ASP A 426 26.45 -25.25 -6.19
CA ASP A 426 25.82 -25.00 -4.89
C ASP A 426 24.43 -24.39 -5.07
N VAL A 427 23.42 -25.15 -4.65
CA VAL A 427 22.01 -24.74 -4.71
C VAL A 427 21.71 -23.58 -3.76
N PHE A 428 22.47 -23.42 -2.68
CA PHE A 428 22.33 -22.31 -1.75
C PHE A 428 22.45 -20.96 -2.45
N CYS A 429 23.37 -20.85 -3.42
CA CYS A 429 23.61 -19.64 -4.20
C CYS A 429 22.38 -19.14 -4.99
N CYS A 430 21.40 -20.01 -5.22
CA CYS A 430 20.26 -19.73 -6.09
C CYS A 430 18.91 -19.86 -5.37
N GLU A 431 18.90 -20.42 -4.16
CA GLU A 431 17.69 -20.55 -3.34
C GLU A 431 17.73 -19.69 -2.07
N GLU A 432 18.91 -19.44 -1.49
CA GLU A 432 19.04 -18.87 -0.14
C GLU A 432 19.85 -17.56 -0.10
N GLY A 433 20.92 -17.44 -0.87
CA GLY A 433 21.66 -16.18 -1.01
C GLY A 433 23.00 -16.33 -1.71
N TRP A 434 23.58 -15.22 -2.17
CA TRP A 434 24.88 -15.20 -2.83
C TRP A 434 25.96 -14.67 -1.88
N ASP A 435 26.71 -15.57 -1.24
CA ASP A 435 27.72 -15.25 -0.24
C ASP A 435 29.16 -15.27 -0.80
N GLU A 436 30.17 -15.16 0.09
CA GLU A 436 31.59 -15.24 -0.29
C GLU A 436 31.93 -16.54 -1.03
N THR A 437 31.25 -17.65 -0.70
CA THR A 437 31.45 -18.96 -1.32
C THR A 437 30.91 -18.94 -2.76
N CYS A 438 29.73 -18.36 -2.98
CA CYS A 438 29.15 -18.19 -4.31
C CYS A 438 30.06 -17.37 -5.22
N VAL A 439 30.61 -16.26 -4.71
CA VAL A 439 31.60 -15.45 -5.46
C VAL A 439 32.89 -16.25 -5.74
N ALA A 440 33.38 -17.05 -4.78
CA ALA A 440 34.56 -17.88 -4.98
C ALA A 440 34.35 -18.99 -6.03
N ILE A 441 33.17 -19.61 -6.05
CA ILE A 441 32.77 -20.56 -7.10
C ILE A 441 32.71 -19.86 -8.46
N ALA A 442 32.07 -18.68 -8.51
CA ALA A 442 31.99 -17.86 -9.71
C ALA A 442 33.40 -17.56 -10.27
N ALA A 443 34.33 -17.18 -9.39
CA ALA A 443 35.70 -16.84 -9.74
C ALA A 443 36.53 -18.03 -10.23
N THR A 444 36.51 -19.15 -9.49
CA THR A 444 37.47 -20.23 -9.69
C THR A 444 36.98 -21.38 -10.55
N ILE A 445 35.68 -21.60 -10.61
CA ILE A 445 35.09 -22.72 -11.34
C ILE A 445 34.33 -22.23 -12.58
N CYS A 446 33.57 -21.13 -12.44
CA CYS A 446 32.72 -20.62 -13.52
C CYS A 446 33.40 -19.56 -14.38
N GLY A 447 34.62 -19.11 -14.04
CA GLY A 447 35.44 -18.23 -14.87
C GLY A 447 34.98 -16.77 -14.90
N ALA A 448 34.25 -16.32 -13.88
CA ALA A 448 33.97 -14.90 -13.63
C ALA A 448 35.07 -14.28 -12.76
N CYS A 449 34.91 -13.00 -12.41
CA CYS A 449 35.63 -12.27 -11.36
C CYS A 449 37.15 -12.16 -11.45
N GLU A 450 37.66 -10.94 -11.28
CA GLU A 450 39.12 -10.70 -11.28
C GLU A 450 39.79 -11.04 -9.93
N SER A 451 39.00 -11.15 -8.85
CA SER A 451 39.49 -11.44 -7.51
C SER A 451 38.61 -12.46 -6.80
N ILE A 452 39.22 -13.18 -5.85
CA ILE A 452 38.55 -14.20 -5.02
C ILE A 452 38.40 -13.62 -3.60
N PRO A 453 37.18 -13.35 -3.08
CA PRO A 453 37.00 -12.68 -1.79
C PRO A 453 37.58 -13.41 -0.58
N SER A 454 37.69 -14.74 -0.63
CA SER A 454 38.34 -15.53 0.43
C SER A 454 39.85 -15.29 0.51
N CYS A 455 40.46 -14.75 -0.55
CA CYS A 455 41.90 -14.50 -0.63
C CYS A 455 42.27 -13.11 -0.10
N GLY A 456 43.32 -13.05 0.73
CA GLY A 456 43.68 -11.86 1.50
C GLY A 456 43.08 -11.82 2.91
N LEU A 457 42.37 -12.89 3.32
CA LEU A 457 41.69 -13.03 4.60
C LEU A 457 42.13 -14.32 5.33
N ASN A 458 41.72 -14.49 6.59
CA ASN A 458 41.79 -15.76 7.33
C ASN A 458 43.17 -16.31 7.77
N GLY A 459 44.25 -15.51 7.70
CA GLY A 459 45.54 -15.83 8.37
C GLY A 459 46.57 -16.57 7.49
N PRO A 460 47.69 -17.05 8.06
CA PRO A 460 48.89 -17.47 7.30
C PRO A 460 48.67 -18.62 6.31
N CYS A 461 49.15 -18.54 5.07
CA CYS A 461 48.91 -19.59 4.06
C CYS A 461 49.52 -20.98 4.38
N ASP A 462 50.45 -21.05 5.33
CA ASP A 462 51.16 -22.26 5.74
C ASP A 462 50.48 -23.05 6.87
N GLN A 463 49.28 -22.66 7.31
CA GLN A 463 48.57 -23.30 8.42
C GLN A 463 47.18 -23.80 8.04
N VAL A 464 46.91 -25.06 8.40
CA VAL A 464 45.61 -25.73 8.20
C VAL A 464 44.52 -25.05 9.02
N ARG A 465 43.38 -24.76 8.37
CA ARG A 465 42.23 -24.07 8.97
C ARG A 465 40.89 -24.53 8.40
N PRO A 466 39.81 -24.34 9.18
CA PRO A 466 38.46 -24.68 8.73
C PRO A 466 37.85 -23.64 7.77
N LEU A 467 38.37 -22.41 7.74
CA LEU A 467 37.90 -21.35 6.83
C LEU A 467 38.70 -21.38 5.53
N PRO A 468 38.08 -21.10 4.37
CA PRO A 468 38.78 -21.03 3.09
C PRO A 468 39.68 -19.79 2.99
N GLY A 469 40.67 -19.89 2.12
CA GLY A 469 41.63 -18.83 1.81
C GLY A 469 42.70 -18.56 2.88
N CYS A 470 43.61 -17.64 2.54
CA CYS A 470 44.69 -17.19 3.40
C CYS A 470 45.04 -15.71 3.15
N ASP A 471 45.88 -15.14 4.02
CA ASP A 471 46.18 -13.71 4.12
C ASP A 471 47.05 -13.16 2.99
N ASP A 472 47.85 -14.00 2.33
CA ASP A 472 48.54 -13.64 1.09
C ASP A 472 47.60 -13.85 -0.10
N GLN A 473 47.07 -12.74 -0.61
CA GLN A 473 46.12 -12.73 -1.72
C GLN A 473 46.69 -13.42 -2.98
N SER A 474 47.92 -13.10 -3.38
CA SER A 474 48.51 -13.65 -4.61
C SER A 474 48.77 -15.14 -4.48
N CYS A 475 49.23 -15.57 -3.30
CA CYS A 475 49.41 -16.99 -3.04
C CYS A 475 48.08 -17.75 -3.03
N CYS A 476 47.10 -17.19 -2.31
CA CYS A 476 45.78 -17.77 -2.23
C CYS A 476 45.18 -17.95 -3.62
N GLU A 477 45.18 -16.92 -4.47
CA GLU A 477 44.67 -16.98 -5.84
C GLU A 477 45.38 -18.07 -6.66
N THR A 478 46.71 -18.21 -6.52
CA THR A 478 47.49 -19.26 -7.18
C THR A 478 47.08 -20.66 -6.71
N THR A 479 46.95 -20.85 -5.39
CA THR A 479 46.55 -22.12 -4.78
C THR A 479 45.13 -22.50 -5.22
N CYS A 480 44.23 -21.53 -5.27
CA CYS A 480 42.83 -21.71 -5.65
C CYS A 480 42.65 -22.03 -7.14
N GLY A 481 43.51 -21.49 -8.00
CA GLY A 481 43.56 -21.87 -9.42
C GLY A 481 44.00 -23.32 -9.65
N ILE A 482 44.66 -23.94 -8.67
CA ILE A 482 45.09 -25.35 -8.72
C ILE A 482 44.05 -26.26 -8.07
N ASP A 483 43.57 -25.89 -6.90
CA ASP A 483 42.50 -26.60 -6.19
C ASP A 483 41.44 -25.62 -5.65
N PRO A 484 40.28 -25.50 -6.35
CA PRO A 484 39.18 -24.65 -5.91
C PRO A 484 38.63 -25.00 -4.52
N TYR A 485 38.89 -26.21 -4.00
CA TYR A 485 38.51 -26.57 -2.63
C TYR A 485 39.08 -25.58 -1.59
N CYS A 486 40.26 -25.01 -1.87
CA CYS A 486 40.98 -24.12 -0.96
C CYS A 486 40.32 -22.74 -0.77
N CYS A 487 39.55 -22.27 -1.76
CA CYS A 487 38.75 -21.05 -1.67
C CYS A 487 37.27 -21.28 -1.41
N VAL A 488 36.75 -22.48 -1.69
CA VAL A 488 35.31 -22.75 -1.60
C VAL A 488 34.93 -23.50 -0.32
N ILE A 489 35.78 -24.40 0.18
CA ILE A 489 35.40 -25.29 1.31
C ILE A 489 36.24 -25.01 2.55
N ALA A 490 37.55 -25.16 2.46
CA ALA A 490 38.44 -24.99 3.61
C ALA A 490 39.91 -24.90 3.18
N TRP A 491 40.72 -24.21 3.98
CA TRP A 491 42.17 -24.19 3.82
C TRP A 491 42.83 -25.38 4.55
N ASP A 492 42.75 -26.58 3.97
CA ASP A 492 43.20 -27.81 4.63
C ASP A 492 44.67 -28.22 4.33
N ALA A 493 45.09 -29.42 4.75
CA ALA A 493 46.48 -29.87 4.58
C ALA A 493 46.94 -29.96 3.10
N PRO A 494 46.12 -30.46 2.16
CA PRO A 494 46.33 -30.28 0.74
C PRO A 494 46.54 -28.81 0.33
N CYS A 495 45.69 -27.88 0.77
CA CYS A 495 45.82 -26.46 0.45
C CYS A 495 47.15 -25.87 0.93
N VAL A 496 47.56 -26.18 2.17
CA VAL A 496 48.88 -25.80 2.70
C VAL A 496 50.01 -26.41 1.88
N SER A 497 49.86 -27.64 1.41
CA SER A 497 50.88 -28.31 0.59
C SER A 497 51.05 -27.66 -0.78
N ILE A 498 49.93 -27.32 -1.44
CA ILE A 498 49.92 -26.58 -2.71
C ILE A 498 50.49 -25.17 -2.48
N SER A 499 50.03 -24.46 -1.46
CA SER A 499 50.52 -23.14 -1.11
C SER A 499 52.02 -23.12 -0.83
N ASN A 500 52.54 -24.09 -0.08
CA ASN A 500 53.97 -24.21 0.19
C ASN A 500 54.78 -24.51 -1.08
N LEU A 501 54.20 -25.26 -2.02
CA LEU A 501 54.85 -25.60 -3.29
C LEU A 501 54.87 -24.40 -4.26
N GLU A 502 53.75 -23.70 -4.37
CA GLU A 502 53.49 -22.74 -5.45
C GLU A 502 53.82 -21.31 -5.04
N CYS A 503 53.62 -21.00 -3.75
CA CYS A 503 53.89 -19.68 -3.22
C CYS A 503 54.98 -19.68 -2.17
N GLY A 504 55.15 -20.78 -1.43
CA GLY A 504 55.99 -20.92 -0.25
C GLY A 504 55.91 -19.71 0.66
N SER A 505 55.14 -19.75 1.75
CA SER A 505 55.52 -18.90 2.89
C SER A 505 57.01 -19.14 3.09
N PRO A 506 57.87 -18.13 2.98
CA PRO A 506 59.30 -18.37 2.99
C PRO A 506 59.69 -18.89 4.36
N SER A 507 59.71 -20.22 4.46
CA SER A 507 60.09 -20.94 5.66
C SER A 507 61.61 -20.91 5.69
N PRO A 508 62.21 -20.37 6.76
CA PRO A 508 63.64 -20.51 6.95
C PRO A 508 64.09 -21.96 7.15
N ASP A 509 63.18 -22.88 7.45
CA ASP A 509 63.41 -24.33 7.39
C ASP A 509 63.25 -24.77 5.93
N LEU A 510 64.38 -24.79 5.22
CA LEU A 510 64.49 -25.03 3.78
C LEU A 510 64.63 -26.52 3.46
N ASP A 511 65.01 -27.36 4.43
CA ASP A 511 65.06 -28.82 4.25
C ASP A 511 63.86 -29.58 4.83
N GLY A 512 63.00 -28.88 5.59
CA GLY A 512 61.72 -29.36 6.09
C GLY A 512 61.84 -30.31 7.28
N ASP A 513 62.96 -30.28 8.01
CA ASP A 513 63.19 -31.15 9.17
C ASP A 513 62.55 -30.64 10.48
N GLY A 514 61.98 -29.43 10.44
CA GLY A 514 61.31 -28.75 11.54
C GLY A 514 62.23 -27.90 12.42
N ILE A 515 63.51 -27.72 12.05
CA ILE A 515 64.50 -26.94 12.79
C ILE A 515 65.23 -25.99 11.83
N VAL A 516 65.28 -24.70 12.14
CA VAL A 516 66.06 -23.73 11.34
C VAL A 516 67.51 -23.73 11.82
N GLY A 517 68.41 -24.32 11.03
CA GLY A 517 69.79 -24.54 11.43
C GLY A 517 70.82 -24.51 10.31
N GLY A 518 71.92 -25.21 10.56
CA GLY A 518 73.08 -25.20 9.65
C GLY A 518 72.80 -25.87 8.31
N ALA A 519 71.80 -26.75 8.24
CA ALA A 519 71.40 -27.41 7.00
C ALA A 519 70.67 -26.43 6.08
N ASP A 520 69.71 -25.66 6.62
CA ASP A 520 68.99 -24.61 5.90
C ASP A 520 69.91 -23.48 5.45
N LEU A 521 70.80 -23.05 6.34
CA LEU A 521 71.82 -22.06 5.98
C LEU A 521 72.70 -22.54 4.83
N GLY A 522 73.00 -23.84 4.79
CA GLY A 522 73.71 -24.45 3.68
C GLY A 522 72.96 -24.33 2.36
N ILE A 523 71.64 -24.51 2.37
CA ILE A 523 70.76 -24.38 1.20
C ILE A 523 70.66 -22.92 0.76
N LEU A 524 70.41 -21.99 1.68
CA LEU A 524 70.32 -20.55 1.36
C LEU A 524 71.62 -20.03 0.75
N LEU A 525 72.77 -20.41 1.32
CA LEU A 525 74.08 -20.02 0.78
C LEU A 525 74.39 -20.69 -0.57
N ALA A 526 73.84 -21.88 -0.84
CA ALA A 526 74.00 -22.53 -2.14
C ALA A 526 73.25 -21.78 -3.25
N ASP A 527 72.11 -21.16 -2.92
CA ASP A 527 71.32 -20.33 -3.84
C ASP A 527 71.67 -18.84 -3.78
N TRP A 528 72.77 -18.45 -3.12
CA TRP A 528 73.14 -17.04 -2.97
C TRP A 528 73.28 -16.29 -4.31
N GLY A 529 72.53 -15.20 -4.47
CA GLY A 529 72.46 -14.38 -5.68
C GLY A 529 71.58 -14.97 -6.79
N ARG A 530 70.87 -16.08 -6.53
CA ARG A 530 69.82 -16.61 -7.40
C ARG A 530 68.64 -15.64 -7.42
N GLN A 531 67.96 -15.56 -8.56
CA GLN A 531 66.70 -14.81 -8.68
C GLN A 531 65.53 -15.69 -8.24
N GLY A 532 64.80 -15.25 -7.21
CA GLY A 532 63.67 -15.97 -6.62
C GLY A 532 64.02 -17.36 -6.07
N GLY A 533 62.97 -18.16 -5.88
CA GLY A 533 63.05 -19.54 -5.41
C GLY A 533 62.85 -19.68 -3.90
N PRO A 534 62.97 -20.90 -3.35
CA PRO A 534 62.59 -21.19 -1.96
C PRO A 534 63.45 -20.45 -0.92
N ALA A 535 64.67 -20.06 -1.28
CA ALA A 535 65.60 -19.34 -0.42
C ALA A 535 65.47 -17.79 -0.49
N ASP A 536 64.59 -17.27 -1.35
CA ASP A 536 64.22 -15.84 -1.40
C ASP A 536 63.12 -15.60 -0.36
N LEU A 537 63.58 -15.44 0.89
CA LEU A 537 62.76 -15.39 2.08
C LEU A 537 62.06 -14.05 2.30
N ASP A 538 62.57 -12.95 1.75
CA ASP A 538 61.89 -11.64 1.79
C ASP A 538 61.14 -11.29 0.49
N ARG A 539 61.27 -12.14 -0.54
CA ARG A 539 60.61 -12.04 -1.85
C ARG A 539 60.96 -10.75 -2.59
N ASP A 540 62.14 -10.19 -2.36
CA ASP A 540 62.63 -9.04 -3.12
C ASP A 540 63.12 -9.41 -4.53
N GLY A 541 63.12 -10.71 -4.85
CA GLY A 541 63.50 -11.27 -6.14
C GLY A 541 64.96 -11.72 -6.21
N VAL A 542 65.74 -11.64 -5.13
CA VAL A 542 67.13 -12.11 -5.08
C VAL A 542 67.55 -12.66 -3.72
N VAL A 543 68.09 -13.89 -3.70
CA VAL A 543 68.65 -14.49 -2.48
C VAL A 543 69.90 -13.71 -2.03
N SER A 544 69.79 -12.99 -0.93
CA SER A 544 70.76 -12.01 -0.46
C SER A 544 70.83 -11.92 1.08
N GLY A 545 71.43 -10.83 1.56
CA GLY A 545 71.56 -10.58 3.00
C GLY A 545 70.22 -10.35 3.71
N GLY A 546 69.17 -9.95 2.99
CA GLY A 546 67.82 -9.82 3.53
C GLY A 546 67.28 -11.16 4.01
N ASP A 547 67.38 -12.18 3.15
CA ASP A 547 66.91 -13.55 3.40
C ASP A 547 67.69 -14.21 4.53
N LEU A 548 69.02 -14.05 4.53
CA LEU A 548 69.85 -14.54 5.63
C LEU A 548 69.46 -13.91 6.96
N GLY A 549 69.06 -12.63 6.96
CA GLY A 549 68.57 -11.94 8.13
C GLY A 549 67.30 -12.59 8.69
N ILE A 550 66.36 -12.95 7.82
CA ILE A 550 65.12 -13.64 8.18
C ILE A 550 65.41 -15.05 8.72
N MET A 551 66.34 -15.77 8.09
CA MET A 551 66.71 -17.10 8.54
C MET A 551 67.37 -17.11 9.92
N LEU A 552 68.35 -16.24 10.13
CA LEU A 552 69.03 -16.14 11.42
C LEU A 552 68.11 -15.65 12.55
N ALA A 553 67.09 -14.85 12.22
CA ALA A 553 66.08 -14.42 13.18
C ALA A 553 65.21 -15.59 13.68
N SER A 554 65.10 -16.66 12.89
CA SER A 554 64.29 -17.85 13.19
C SER A 554 65.14 -19.05 13.63
N TRP A 555 66.44 -18.85 13.90
CA TRP A 555 67.38 -19.91 14.24
C TRP A 555 67.04 -20.62 15.55
N GLY A 556 66.95 -21.94 15.53
CA GLY A 556 66.72 -22.73 16.75
C GLY A 556 66.04 -24.06 16.53
#